data_AF-A0A6G3MIY1-F1
#
_entry.id   AF-A0A6G3MIY1-F1
#
_cell.length_a   1.000
_cell.length_b   1.000
_cell.length_c   1.000
_cell.angle_alpha   90.00
_cell.angle_beta   90.00
_cell.angle_gamma   90.00
#
_symmetry.space_group_name_H-M   'P 1'
#
loop_
_entity.id
_entity.type
_entity.pdbx_description
1 polymer ?
#
loop_
_entity_poly.entity_id
_entity_poly.type
_entity_poly.pdbx_seq_one_letter_code
_entity_poly.pdbx_strand_id
1 'polypeptide(L)'
;MSLQDVTTFALFKEVIDSEFINKHCKPRIPNDLNKILIVDANSMSFLREIIKSSQLTSKGFITTQDINVLLQPLPIHLIYFIEPTTNNIKIIVDTFSDPKSPFLTAHIFTTTKISEDAIKMIRSQPILVAKLMTLKELPFSFTVEAPNIFTLAPYMTIPFIYNSKSACENTVQDISTRIMNLLSVMNDCPSVRYMASSSFC
;
A
#
# COMPACT_ATOMS: atom_id res chain seq x y z
N MET A 1 -15.61 -10.04 15.40
CA MET A 1 -15.12 -9.57 14.08
C MET A 1 -13.68 -10.00 13.99
N SER A 2 -13.27 -10.70 12.93
CA SER A 2 -11.87 -11.15 12.82
C SER A 2 -10.96 -10.01 12.38
N LEU A 3 -9.66 -10.10 12.66
CA LEU A 3 -8.68 -9.12 12.19
C LEU A 3 -8.70 -9.02 10.66
N GLN A 4 -8.86 -10.15 9.97
CA GLN A 4 -8.99 -10.17 8.51
C GLN A 4 -10.21 -9.38 8.03
N ASP A 5 -11.37 -9.51 8.70
CA ASP A 5 -12.58 -8.76 8.32
C ASP A 5 -12.40 -7.25 8.51
N VAL A 6 -11.81 -6.84 9.64
CA VAL A 6 -11.54 -5.43 9.94
C VAL A 6 -10.57 -4.84 8.92
N THR A 7 -9.48 -5.55 8.64
CA THR A 7 -8.46 -5.13 7.66
C THR A 7 -9.05 -5.05 6.26
N THR A 8 -9.85 -6.05 5.86
CA THR A 8 -10.58 -6.05 4.58
C THR A 8 -11.47 -4.83 4.48
N PHE A 9 -12.31 -4.58 5.49
CA PHE A 9 -13.23 -3.45 5.49
C PHE A 9 -12.50 -2.11 5.41
N ALA A 10 -11.44 -1.91 6.21
CA ALA A 10 -10.65 -0.68 6.20
C ALA A 10 -9.99 -0.44 4.84
N LEU A 11 -9.38 -1.47 4.25
CA LEU A 11 -8.74 -1.38 2.95
C LEU A 11 -9.74 -1.11 1.82
N PHE A 12 -10.88 -1.80 1.82
CA PHE A 12 -11.95 -1.56 0.86
C PHE A 12 -12.43 -0.12 0.92
N LYS A 13 -12.69 0.39 2.13
CA LYS A 13 -13.16 1.77 2.33
C LYS A 13 -12.14 2.81 1.86
N GLU A 14 -10.86 2.58 2.14
CA GLU A 14 -9.81 3.58 1.90
C GLU A 14 -9.27 3.58 0.46
N VAL A 15 -9.10 2.40 -0.15
CA VAL A 15 -8.41 2.22 -1.44
C VAL A 15 -9.36 1.84 -2.58
N ILE A 16 -10.42 1.07 -2.33
CA ILE A 16 -11.26 0.53 -3.41
C ILE A 16 -12.52 1.38 -3.61
N ASP A 17 -13.23 1.67 -2.53
CA ASP A 17 -14.46 2.45 -2.48
C ASP A 17 -14.23 3.85 -1.93
N SER A 18 -13.01 4.34 -2.11
CA SER A 18 -12.60 5.66 -1.69
C SER A 18 -13.48 6.72 -2.35
N GLU A 19 -14.01 7.65 -1.55
CA GLU A 19 -14.77 8.79 -2.07
C GLU A 19 -13.94 9.61 -3.08
N PHE A 20 -12.62 9.67 -2.88
CA PHE A 20 -11.70 10.33 -3.79
C PHE A 20 -11.69 9.67 -5.17
N ILE A 21 -11.54 8.34 -5.22
CA ILE A 21 -11.54 7.59 -6.47
C ILE A 21 -12.91 7.72 -7.14
N ASN A 22 -14.00 7.57 -6.40
CA ASN A 22 -15.35 7.67 -6.96
C ASN A 22 -15.66 9.09 -7.49
N LYS A 23 -15.07 10.13 -6.90
CA LYS A 23 -15.19 11.52 -7.37
C LYS A 23 -14.44 11.76 -8.68
N HIS A 24 -13.22 11.24 -8.81
CA HIS A 24 -12.32 11.51 -9.94
C HIS A 24 -12.43 10.49 -11.09
N CYS A 25 -12.72 9.23 -10.77
CA CYS A 25 -12.85 8.11 -11.70
C CYS A 25 -14.32 7.80 -11.95
N LYS A 26 -15.11 8.82 -12.35
CA LYS A 26 -16.53 8.61 -12.67
C LYS A 26 -16.65 7.75 -13.93
N PRO A 27 -17.49 6.70 -13.91
CA PRO A 27 -17.70 5.88 -15.09
C PRO A 27 -18.35 6.72 -16.19
N ARG A 28 -17.82 6.65 -17.42
CA ARG A 28 -18.43 7.33 -18.57
C ARG A 28 -19.69 6.59 -19.05
N ILE A 29 -19.73 5.28 -18.82
CA ILE A 29 -20.80 4.34 -19.19
C ILE A 29 -21.12 3.48 -17.96
N PRO A 30 -22.36 3.01 -17.73
CA PRO A 30 -22.64 2.02 -16.69
C PRO A 30 -21.70 0.81 -16.80
N ASN A 31 -21.07 0.41 -15.69
CA ASN A 31 -20.05 -0.65 -15.63
C ASN A 31 -18.76 -0.41 -16.43
N ASP A 32 -18.38 0.86 -16.69
CA ASP A 32 -17.10 1.18 -17.33
C ASP A 32 -15.91 0.72 -16.46
N LEU A 33 -15.19 -0.30 -16.93
CA LEU A 33 -13.97 -0.79 -16.32
C LEU A 33 -12.80 0.07 -16.80
N ASN A 34 -12.49 1.13 -16.07
CA ASN A 34 -11.47 2.10 -16.45
C ASN A 34 -10.38 2.32 -15.39
N LYS A 35 -10.33 1.46 -14.36
CA LYS A 35 -9.36 1.52 -13.27
C LYS A 35 -8.43 0.32 -13.31
N ILE A 36 -7.13 0.52 -13.04
CA ILE A 36 -6.17 -0.56 -12.78
C ILE A 36 -5.56 -0.37 -11.40
N LEU A 37 -5.52 -1.45 -10.63
CA LEU A 37 -4.82 -1.50 -9.34
C LEU A 37 -3.38 -1.95 -9.59
N ILE A 38 -2.40 -1.10 -9.30
CA ILE A 38 -0.98 -1.38 -9.44
C ILE A 38 -0.39 -1.61 -8.06
N VAL A 39 0.31 -2.73 -7.88
CA VAL A 39 0.81 -3.19 -6.59
C VAL A 39 2.24 -3.69 -6.72
N ASP A 40 3.00 -3.64 -5.64
CA ASP A 40 4.31 -4.29 -5.58
C ASP A 40 4.20 -5.72 -5.05
N ALA A 41 5.29 -6.49 -5.08
CA ALA A 41 5.28 -7.88 -4.67
C ALA A 41 4.75 -8.10 -3.24
N ASN A 42 5.15 -7.22 -2.31
CA ASN A 42 4.73 -7.27 -0.90
C ASN A 42 3.22 -7.00 -0.77
N SER A 43 2.74 -5.90 -1.37
CA SER A 43 1.32 -5.55 -1.32
C SER A 43 0.45 -6.53 -2.11
N MET A 44 0.96 -7.12 -3.19
CA MET A 44 0.26 -8.17 -3.93
C MET A 44 0.03 -9.40 -3.08
N SER A 45 1.03 -9.82 -2.29
CA SER A 45 0.87 -10.94 -1.34
C SER A 45 -0.19 -10.61 -0.28
N PHE A 46 -0.20 -9.37 0.22
CA PHE A 46 -1.20 -8.91 1.19
C PHE A 46 -2.62 -8.91 0.61
N LEU A 47 -2.80 -8.39 -0.60
CA LEU A 47 -4.12 -8.27 -1.22
C LEU A 47 -4.76 -9.63 -1.56
N ARG A 48 -3.95 -10.64 -1.90
CA ARG A 48 -4.44 -11.98 -2.27
C ARG A 48 -5.26 -12.64 -1.18
N GLU A 49 -4.90 -12.43 0.09
CA GLU A 49 -5.59 -13.02 1.24
C GLU A 49 -6.85 -12.23 1.66
N ILE A 50 -6.97 -10.99 1.22
CA ILE A 50 -7.97 -10.03 1.73
C ILE A 50 -9.07 -9.77 0.70
N ILE A 51 -8.71 -9.66 -0.57
CA ILE A 51 -9.61 -9.21 -1.64
C ILE A 51 -9.73 -10.28 -2.72
N LYS A 52 -10.98 -10.64 -3.02
CA LYS A 52 -11.29 -11.49 -4.18
C LYS A 52 -11.37 -10.62 -5.44
N SER A 53 -10.84 -11.11 -6.56
CA SER A 53 -10.87 -10.39 -7.85
C SER A 53 -12.28 -10.00 -8.29
N SER A 54 -13.30 -10.80 -7.97
CA SER A 54 -14.71 -10.48 -8.27
C SER A 54 -15.20 -9.20 -7.59
N GLN A 55 -14.71 -8.92 -6.39
CA GLN A 55 -15.06 -7.69 -5.66
C GLN A 55 -14.41 -6.46 -6.31
N LEU A 56 -13.18 -6.58 -6.82
CA LEU A 56 -12.52 -5.49 -7.56
C LEU A 56 -13.27 -5.15 -8.85
N THR A 57 -13.63 -6.16 -9.65
CA THR A 57 -14.37 -5.95 -10.89
C THR A 57 -15.72 -5.27 -10.64
N SER A 58 -16.42 -5.62 -9.55
CA SER A 58 -17.68 -4.96 -9.17
C SER A 58 -17.55 -3.45 -8.88
N LYS A 59 -16.32 -2.98 -8.60
CA LYS A 59 -16.00 -1.57 -8.28
C LYS A 59 -15.34 -0.81 -9.44
N GLY A 60 -15.30 -1.40 -10.64
CA GLY A 60 -14.79 -0.74 -11.84
C GLY A 60 -13.31 -1.00 -12.15
N PHE A 61 -12.67 -1.94 -11.43
CA PHE A 61 -11.28 -2.32 -11.70
C PHE A 61 -11.23 -3.38 -12.80
N ILE A 62 -10.40 -3.14 -13.82
CA ILE A 62 -10.13 -4.09 -14.89
C ILE A 62 -9.36 -5.29 -14.32
N THR A 63 -8.25 -5.01 -13.64
CA THR A 63 -7.35 -6.03 -13.11
C THR A 63 -6.37 -5.42 -12.09
N THR A 64 -5.68 -6.31 -11.37
CA THR A 64 -4.54 -5.98 -10.51
C THR A 64 -3.25 -6.36 -11.23
N GLN A 65 -2.29 -5.44 -11.32
CA GLN A 65 -1.00 -5.66 -11.99
C GLN A 65 0.17 -5.35 -11.07
N ASP A 66 1.28 -6.04 -11.28
CA ASP A 66 2.54 -5.74 -10.62
C ASP A 66 3.15 -4.45 -11.20
N ILE A 67 3.75 -3.61 -10.36
CA ILE A 67 4.41 -2.35 -10.75
C ILE A 67 5.51 -2.54 -11.80
N ASN A 68 6.15 -3.70 -11.86
CA ASN A 68 7.21 -4.00 -12.82
C ASN A 68 6.67 -4.41 -14.19
N VAL A 69 5.36 -4.65 -14.32
CA VAL A 69 4.74 -5.01 -15.60
C VAL A 69 4.50 -3.74 -16.42
N LEU A 70 4.94 -3.76 -17.68
CA LEU A 70 4.72 -2.67 -18.60
C LEU A 70 3.22 -2.50 -18.90
N LEU A 71 2.68 -1.33 -18.55
CA LEU A 71 1.29 -1.00 -18.76
C LEU A 71 0.98 -0.82 -20.25
N GLN A 72 -0.20 -1.29 -20.67
CA GLN A 72 -0.71 -0.94 -21.98
C GLN A 72 -1.11 0.54 -22.03
N PRO A 73 -0.75 1.28 -23.11
CA PRO A 73 -1.00 2.71 -23.23
C PRO A 73 -2.47 3.00 -23.53
N LEU A 74 -3.32 2.87 -22.51
CA LEU A 74 -4.77 3.09 -22.59
C LEU A 74 -5.19 4.27 -21.69
N PRO A 75 -6.32 4.94 -22.00
CA PRO A 75 -6.87 6.01 -21.16
C PRO A 75 -7.55 5.43 -19.92
N ILE A 76 -6.72 4.99 -18.97
CA ILE A 76 -7.14 4.37 -17.71
C ILE A 76 -6.69 5.18 -16.50
N HIS A 77 -7.40 5.02 -15.39
CA HIS A 77 -7.04 5.54 -14.08
C HIS A 77 -6.11 4.56 -13.36
N LEU A 78 -4.95 5.05 -12.92
CA LEU A 78 -3.95 4.25 -12.22
C LEU A 78 -4.10 4.44 -10.72
N ILE A 79 -4.29 3.34 -10.00
CA ILE A 79 -4.41 3.33 -8.54
C ILE A 79 -3.27 2.48 -8.00
N TYR A 80 -2.27 3.12 -7.39
CA TYR A 80 -1.11 2.47 -6.81
C TYR A 80 -1.39 2.14 -5.34
N PHE A 81 -1.16 0.90 -4.95
CA PHE A 81 -1.12 0.46 -3.56
C PHE A 81 0.20 -0.29 -3.34
N ILE A 82 1.20 0.42 -2.80
CA ILE A 82 2.60 0.00 -2.85
C ILE A 82 3.37 0.40 -1.59
N GLU A 83 4.51 -0.24 -1.35
CA GLU A 83 5.51 0.26 -0.42
C GLU A 83 6.29 1.44 -1.05
N PRO A 84 6.52 2.55 -0.32
CA PRO A 84 7.19 3.75 -0.84
C PRO A 84 8.72 3.58 -0.95
N THR A 85 9.18 2.50 -1.59
CA THR A 85 10.60 2.29 -1.86
C THR A 85 11.08 3.22 -2.99
N THR A 86 12.35 3.61 -2.96
CA THR A 86 12.95 4.45 -4.02
C THR A 86 12.76 3.86 -5.41
N ASN A 87 12.82 2.53 -5.53
CA ASN A 87 12.59 1.84 -6.80
C ASN A 87 11.14 1.99 -7.28
N ASN A 88 10.16 1.72 -6.39
CA ASN A 88 8.75 1.83 -6.75
C ASN A 88 8.37 3.26 -7.16
N ILE A 89 8.85 4.26 -6.40
CA ILE A 89 8.60 5.67 -6.71
C ILE A 89 9.24 6.07 -8.04
N LYS A 90 10.45 5.57 -8.33
CA LYS A 90 11.11 5.81 -9.61
C LYS A 90 10.31 5.24 -10.77
N ILE A 91 9.79 4.01 -10.67
CA ILE A 91 8.96 3.41 -11.72
C ILE A 91 7.70 4.24 -11.96
N ILE A 92 7.05 4.75 -10.90
CA ILE A 92 5.89 5.65 -11.04
C ILE A 92 6.30 6.91 -11.81
N VAL A 93 7.39 7.57 -11.40
CA VAL A 93 7.89 8.78 -12.07
C VAL A 93 8.19 8.52 -13.55
N ASP A 94 8.83 7.40 -13.85
CA ASP A 94 9.20 6.98 -15.21
C ASP A 94 7.97 6.68 -16.08
N THR A 95 6.89 6.16 -15.49
CA THR A 95 5.61 5.89 -16.17
C THR A 95 4.97 7.17 -16.73
N PHE A 96 5.24 8.31 -16.11
CA PHE A 96 4.73 9.63 -16.51
C PHE A 96 5.79 10.51 -17.18
N SER A 97 6.92 9.94 -17.61
CA SER A 97 7.97 10.68 -18.32
C SER A 97 7.57 11.10 -19.74
N ASP A 98 6.63 10.40 -20.37
CA ASP A 98 6.11 10.81 -21.68
C ASP A 98 5.08 11.94 -21.53
N PRO A 99 5.30 13.13 -22.15
CA PRO A 99 4.31 14.22 -22.19
C PRO A 99 2.94 13.82 -22.73
N LYS A 100 2.90 12.79 -23.61
CA LYS A 100 1.67 12.26 -24.19
C LYS A 100 1.14 11.04 -23.44
N SER A 101 1.54 10.88 -22.17
CA SER A 101 1.08 9.79 -21.30
C SER A 101 -0.44 9.59 -21.46
N PRO A 102 -0.88 8.38 -21.86
CA PRO A 102 -2.29 8.10 -22.14
C PRO A 102 -3.12 7.98 -20.86
N PHE A 103 -2.49 7.78 -19.71
CA PHE A 103 -3.15 7.59 -18.42
C PHE A 103 -3.93 8.83 -17.98
N LEU A 104 -5.11 8.64 -17.42
CA LEU A 104 -6.04 9.72 -17.07
C LEU A 104 -5.66 10.39 -15.75
N THR A 105 -5.61 9.61 -14.67
CA THR A 105 -5.26 10.08 -13.32
C THR A 105 -4.37 9.07 -12.61
N ALA A 106 -3.63 9.54 -11.62
CA ALA A 106 -2.88 8.73 -10.68
C ALA A 106 -3.41 8.92 -9.25
N HIS A 107 -3.65 7.82 -8.55
CA HIS A 107 -3.93 7.79 -7.12
C HIS A 107 -2.85 6.94 -6.46
N ILE A 108 -2.11 7.48 -5.51
CA ILE A 108 -1.00 6.79 -4.85
C ILE A 108 -1.37 6.56 -3.38
N PHE A 109 -1.48 5.30 -3.00
CA PHE A 109 -1.66 4.84 -1.64
C PHE A 109 -0.39 4.11 -1.21
N THR A 110 0.28 4.59 -0.17
CA THR A 110 1.50 3.97 0.35
C THR A 110 1.21 3.16 1.60
N THR A 111 1.83 2.00 1.75
CA THR A 111 1.64 1.11 2.92
C THR A 111 2.41 1.54 4.17
N THR A 112 3.38 2.43 4.00
CA THR A 112 4.17 3.05 5.06
C THR A 112 4.35 4.54 4.77
N LYS A 113 5.00 5.24 5.71
CA LYS A 113 5.33 6.65 5.59
C LYS A 113 6.26 6.89 4.39
N ILE A 114 5.95 7.90 3.59
CA ILE A 114 6.79 8.29 2.46
C ILE A 114 7.98 9.11 2.94
N SER A 115 9.17 8.85 2.39
CA SER A 115 10.35 9.67 2.69
C SER A 115 10.26 11.02 1.98
N GLU A 116 10.91 12.04 2.55
CA GLU A 116 10.98 13.36 1.91
C GLU A 116 11.62 13.31 0.52
N ASP A 117 12.61 12.43 0.34
CA ASP A 117 13.29 12.27 -0.95
C ASP A 117 12.37 11.64 -2.01
N ALA A 118 11.52 10.68 -1.62
CA ALA A 118 10.48 10.16 -2.49
C ALA A 118 9.47 11.25 -2.90
N ILE A 119 9.06 12.12 -1.97
CA ILE A 119 8.20 13.27 -2.29
C ILE A 119 8.88 14.21 -3.29
N LYS A 120 10.18 14.52 -3.08
CA LYS A 120 10.96 15.36 -4.01
C LYS A 120 11.03 14.72 -5.39
N MET A 121 11.21 13.40 -5.48
CA MET A 121 11.21 12.68 -6.75
C MET A 121 9.85 12.81 -7.45
N ILE A 122 8.74 12.56 -6.77
CA ILE A 122 7.38 12.75 -7.33
C ILE A 122 7.21 14.19 -7.84
N ARG A 123 7.63 15.18 -7.05
CA ARG A 123 7.51 16.60 -7.38
C ARG A 123 8.34 17.00 -8.61
N SER A 124 9.44 16.30 -8.88
CA SER A 124 10.29 16.57 -10.04
C SER A 124 9.61 16.25 -11.38
N GLN A 125 8.53 15.46 -11.38
CA GLN A 125 7.81 15.06 -12.58
C GLN A 125 6.50 15.84 -12.77
N PRO A 126 6.48 16.91 -13.59
CA PRO A 126 5.31 17.79 -13.71
C PRO A 126 4.06 17.09 -14.25
N ILE A 127 4.21 16.10 -15.15
CA ILE A 127 3.07 15.38 -15.73
C ILE A 127 2.38 14.52 -14.67
N LEU A 128 3.17 13.83 -13.85
CA LEU A 128 2.65 13.06 -12.71
C LEU A 128 1.94 14.00 -11.74
N VAL A 129 2.58 15.11 -11.35
CA VAL A 129 1.98 16.08 -10.42
C VAL A 129 0.66 16.64 -10.95
N ALA A 130 0.55 16.92 -12.24
CA ALA A 130 -0.69 17.41 -12.86
C ALA A 130 -1.82 16.36 -12.87
N LYS A 131 -1.49 15.07 -12.93
CA LYS A 131 -2.44 13.95 -12.98
C LYS A 131 -2.66 13.28 -11.62
N LEU A 132 -1.87 13.61 -10.61
CA LEU A 132 -1.93 13.05 -9.26
C LEU A 132 -3.13 13.65 -8.52
N MET A 133 -4.15 12.82 -8.29
CA MET A 133 -5.38 13.23 -7.62
C MET A 133 -5.39 12.88 -6.13
N THR A 134 -4.60 11.89 -5.73
CA THR A 134 -4.53 11.43 -4.35
C THR A 134 -3.14 10.92 -4.04
N LEU A 135 -2.58 11.34 -2.91
CA LEU A 135 -1.38 10.78 -2.30
C LEU A 135 -1.70 10.60 -0.81
N LYS A 136 -1.83 9.35 -0.36
CA LYS A 136 -2.23 9.03 1.01
C LYS A 136 -1.37 7.91 1.58
N GLU A 137 -0.90 8.11 2.80
CA GLU A 137 -0.24 7.07 3.59
C GLU A 137 -1.29 6.27 4.34
N LEU A 138 -1.22 4.94 4.24
CA LEU A 138 -2.12 4.02 4.92
C LEU A 138 -1.32 3.11 5.84
N PRO A 139 -1.83 2.79 7.05
CA PRO A 139 -1.12 1.98 8.03
C PRO A 139 -1.21 0.46 7.73
N PHE A 140 -0.91 0.03 6.50
CA PHE A 140 -0.95 -1.38 6.07
C PHE A 140 0.44 -1.99 5.93
N SER A 141 1.22 -1.92 7.02
CA SER A 141 2.60 -2.41 7.04
C SER A 141 2.74 -3.80 7.67
N PHE A 142 1.71 -4.64 7.58
CA PHE A 142 1.67 -6.00 8.14
C PHE A 142 0.90 -6.92 7.18
N THR A 143 1.08 -8.23 7.31
CA THR A 143 0.33 -9.23 6.54
C THR A 143 -0.63 -9.99 7.42
N VAL A 144 -1.79 -10.37 6.87
CA VAL A 144 -2.79 -11.19 7.53
C VAL A 144 -2.85 -12.52 6.79
N GLU A 145 -2.42 -13.59 7.46
CA GLU A 145 -2.36 -14.95 6.88
C GLU A 145 -3.63 -15.75 7.18
N ALA A 146 -4.35 -15.40 8.25
CA ALA A 146 -5.60 -16.02 8.63
C ALA A 146 -6.44 -15.05 9.49
N PRO A 147 -7.72 -15.37 9.82
CA PRO A 147 -8.65 -14.45 10.49
C PRO A 147 -8.09 -13.72 11.71
N ASN A 148 -7.22 -14.36 12.51
CA ASN A 148 -6.57 -13.76 13.68
C ASN A 148 -5.05 -14.02 13.71
N ILE A 149 -4.44 -14.29 12.54
CA ILE A 149 -3.00 -14.56 12.41
C ILE A 149 -2.42 -13.49 11.51
N PHE A 150 -1.45 -12.76 12.04
CA PHE A 150 -0.75 -11.71 11.31
C PHE A 150 0.76 -11.87 11.47
N THR A 151 1.47 -11.39 10.45
CA THR A 151 2.93 -11.34 10.43
C THR A 151 3.35 -9.88 10.27
N LEU A 152 4.21 -9.41 11.17
CA LEU A 152 4.70 -8.03 11.16
C LEU A 152 5.98 -7.89 10.34
N ALA A 153 6.86 -8.88 10.43
CA ALA A 153 8.21 -8.74 9.93
C ALA A 153 8.35 -9.24 8.48
N PRO A 154 9.19 -8.59 7.65
CA PRO A 154 9.76 -9.27 6.49
C PRO A 154 10.58 -10.48 6.95
N TYR A 155 10.82 -11.43 6.06
CA TYR A 155 11.60 -12.63 6.36
C TYR A 155 12.97 -12.29 6.98
N MET A 156 13.46 -13.13 7.91
CA MET A 156 14.80 -13.04 8.51
C MET A 156 15.07 -11.86 9.47
N THR A 157 14.10 -11.40 10.27
CA THR A 157 14.35 -10.38 11.31
C THR A 157 15.05 -10.91 12.57
N ILE A 158 14.88 -12.20 12.88
CA ILE A 158 15.44 -12.82 14.10
C ILE A 158 16.97 -12.61 14.22
N PRO A 159 17.79 -12.90 13.19
CA PRO A 159 19.24 -12.68 13.30
C PRO A 159 19.62 -11.23 13.62
N PHE A 160 18.88 -10.24 13.12
CA PHE A 160 19.18 -8.82 13.37
C PHE A 160 18.91 -8.42 14.82
N ILE A 161 17.94 -9.06 15.48
CA ILE A 161 17.62 -8.82 16.89
C ILE A 161 18.68 -9.47 17.80
N TYR A 162 19.09 -10.70 17.50
CA TYR A 162 19.95 -11.49 18.41
C TYR A 162 21.45 -11.38 18.14
N ASN A 163 21.90 -10.96 16.95
CA ASN A 163 23.32 -11.04 16.55
C ASN A 163 24.07 -9.69 16.54
N SER A 164 23.37 -8.55 16.38
CA SER A 164 24.02 -7.24 16.26
C SER A 164 23.25 -6.15 17.02
N LYS A 165 23.91 -5.47 17.97
CA LYS A 165 23.28 -4.42 18.79
C LYS A 165 22.77 -3.24 17.96
N SER A 166 23.52 -2.81 16.94
CA SER A 166 23.11 -1.66 16.11
C SER A 166 22.00 -2.01 15.09
N ALA A 167 21.97 -3.24 14.59
CA ALA A 167 20.88 -3.70 13.71
C ALA A 167 19.59 -3.97 14.51
N CYS A 168 19.72 -4.30 15.79
CA CYS A 168 18.61 -4.57 16.69
C CYS A 168 17.71 -3.34 16.86
N GLU A 169 18.26 -2.16 17.17
CA GLU A 169 17.47 -0.94 17.41
C GLU A 169 16.59 -0.57 16.21
N ASN A 170 17.16 -0.56 15.00
CA ASN A 170 16.41 -0.28 13.78
C ASN A 170 15.30 -1.31 13.53
N THR A 171 15.60 -2.60 13.72
CA THR A 171 14.63 -3.69 13.54
C THR A 171 13.50 -3.60 14.55
N VAL A 172 13.80 -3.27 15.81
CA VAL A 172 12.79 -3.08 16.87
C VAL A 172 11.91 -1.88 16.57
N GLN A 173 12.49 -0.78 16.09
CA GLN A 173 11.74 0.41 15.71
C GLN A 173 10.79 0.14 14.53
N ASP A 174 11.24 -0.64 13.54
CA ASP A 174 10.41 -1.08 12.42
C ASP A 174 9.25 -1.96 12.91
N ILE A 175 9.53 -2.96 13.75
CA ILE A 175 8.49 -3.83 14.33
C ILE A 175 7.49 -3.01 15.14
N SER A 176 7.95 -2.09 15.98
CA SER A 176 7.11 -1.19 16.77
C SER A 176 6.18 -0.37 15.89
N THR A 177 6.70 0.22 14.81
CA THR A 177 5.91 0.99 13.83
C THR A 177 4.82 0.12 13.20
N ARG A 178 5.13 -1.14 12.87
CA ARG A 178 4.16 -2.07 12.27
C ARG A 178 3.08 -2.51 13.26
N ILE A 179 3.43 -2.69 14.54
CA ILE A 179 2.45 -2.93 15.62
C ILE A 179 1.53 -1.72 15.76
N MET A 180 2.08 -0.51 15.77
CA MET A 180 1.28 0.72 15.84
C MET A 180 0.30 0.82 14.66
N ASN A 181 0.75 0.46 13.45
CA ASN A 181 -0.09 0.44 12.27
C ASN A 181 -1.22 -0.60 12.37
N LEU A 182 -0.91 -1.81 12.86
CA LEU A 182 -1.93 -2.83 13.15
C LEU A 182 -2.99 -2.32 14.12
N LEU A 183 -2.57 -1.74 15.25
CA LEU A 183 -3.47 -1.19 16.27
C LEU A 183 -4.32 -0.04 15.71
N SER A 184 -3.75 0.80 14.84
CA SER A 184 -4.46 1.86 14.14
C SER A 184 -5.56 1.32 13.23
N VAL A 185 -5.29 0.25 12.47
CA VAL A 185 -6.30 -0.43 11.62
C VAL A 185 -7.40 -1.06 12.47
N MET A 186 -7.04 -1.66 13.61
CA MET A 186 -8.01 -2.23 14.55
C MET A 186 -8.79 -1.17 15.34
N ASN A 187 -8.33 0.09 15.32
CA ASN A 187 -8.82 1.17 16.16
C ASN A 187 -8.84 0.78 17.65
N ASP A 188 -7.76 0.14 18.12
CA ASP A 188 -7.61 -0.36 19.49
C ASP A 188 -6.35 0.22 20.16
N CYS A 189 -6.38 0.36 21.49
CA CYS A 189 -5.29 0.90 22.30
C CYS A 189 -5.06 0.05 23.55
N PRO A 190 -4.38 -1.12 23.40
CA PRO A 190 -4.18 -2.06 24.50
C PRO A 190 -3.11 -1.57 25.49
N SER A 191 -3.17 -2.06 26.72
CA SER A 191 -2.09 -1.87 27.69
C SER A 191 -0.85 -2.69 27.29
N VAL A 192 0.27 -2.02 27.07
CA VAL A 192 1.54 -2.67 26.68
C VAL A 192 2.09 -3.48 27.86
N ARG A 193 2.40 -4.75 27.61
CA ARG A 193 3.06 -5.66 28.56
C ARG A 193 4.25 -6.33 27.87
N TYR A 194 5.30 -6.59 28.63
CA TYR A 194 6.50 -7.26 28.16
C TYR A 194 6.98 -8.30 29.18
N MET A 195 7.85 -9.21 28.74
CA MET A 195 8.43 -10.24 29.58
C MET A 195 9.66 -9.71 30.31
N ALA A 196 9.54 -9.43 31.60
CA ALA A 196 10.60 -8.81 32.41
C ALA A 196 11.89 -9.64 32.54
N SER A 197 11.83 -10.96 32.31
CA SER A 197 13.01 -11.83 32.32
C SER A 197 13.82 -11.79 31.01
N SER A 198 13.34 -11.08 29.98
CA SER A 198 14.05 -10.94 28.72
C SER A 198 15.19 -9.92 28.85
N SER A 199 16.37 -10.26 28.32
CA SER A 199 17.52 -9.34 28.25
C SER A 199 17.41 -8.24 27.20
N PHE A 200 16.31 -8.22 26.44
CA PHE A 200 16.05 -7.27 25.35
C PHE A 200 15.04 -6.17 25.75
N CYS A 201 14.67 -6.11 27.03
CA CYS A 201 13.77 -5.11 27.59
C CYS A 201 14.54 -4.05 28.39
#